data_AF-A0A2P7UW73-F1
#
_entry.id   AF-A0A2P7UW73-F1
#
_cell.length_a   1.000
_cell.length_b   1.000
_cell.length_c   1.000
_cell.angle_alpha   90.00
_cell.angle_beta   90.00
_cell.angle_gamma   90.00
#
_symmetry.space_group_name_H-M   'P 1'
#
loop_
_entity.id
_entity.type
_entity.pdbx_description
1 polymer ?
#
loop_
_entity_poly.entity_id
_entity_poly.type
_entity_poly.pdbx_seq_one_letter_code
_entity_poly.pdbx_strand_id
1 'polypeptide(L)'
;MYYYGNETIMSLEQVLRLKASEVRILEWVRTYEFLENNYGIDEAVPYFLEIKCEEEQVKIRKNRILDFPEYTCEGEATFQEVDEALRVFHEWAQEILVKKESQSK
;
A
#
# COMPACT_ATOMS: atom_id res chain seq x y z
N MET A 1 -16.34 8.68 -19.90
CA MET A 1 -15.22 7.73 -20.01
C MET A 1 -14.65 7.57 -18.62
N TYR A 2 -14.87 6.42 -17.97
CA TYR A 2 -14.20 6.09 -16.72
C TYR A 2 -12.81 5.58 -17.11
N TYR A 3 -11.80 6.44 -17.01
CA TYR A 3 -10.42 5.99 -17.03
C TYR A 3 -10.25 5.19 -15.74
N TYR A 4 -10.33 3.85 -15.83
CA TYR A 4 -9.75 3.02 -14.80
C TYR A 4 -8.26 3.34 -14.84
N GLY A 5 -7.81 4.26 -13.98
CA GLY A 5 -6.37 4.46 -13.76
C GLY A 5 -5.77 3.09 -13.54
N ASN A 6 -4.73 2.75 -14.31
CA ASN A 6 -4.13 1.41 -14.27
C ASN A 6 -3.59 1.18 -12.87
N GLU A 7 -4.37 0.48 -12.04
CA GLU A 7 -3.97 0.09 -10.70
C GLU A 7 -2.63 -0.64 -10.81
N THR A 8 -1.61 -0.07 -10.19
CA THR A 8 -0.29 -0.69 -10.14
C THR A 8 -0.15 -1.44 -8.85
N ILE A 9 -0.06 -2.77 -8.93
CA ILE A 9 0.10 -3.63 -7.76
C ILE A 9 1.59 -3.96 -7.59
N MET A 10 2.12 -3.76 -6.38
CA MET A 10 3.52 -4.05 -6.05
C MET A 10 3.69 -4.52 -4.60
N SER A 11 4.85 -5.05 -4.22
CA SER A 11 5.08 -5.53 -2.85
C SER A 11 5.23 -4.37 -1.85
N LEU A 12 5.04 -4.67 -0.56
CA LEU A 12 5.33 -3.72 0.53
C LEU A 12 6.80 -3.25 0.49
N GLU A 13 7.73 -4.08 0.03
CA GLU A 13 9.14 -3.71 -0.10
C GLU A 13 9.39 -2.80 -1.31
N GLN A 14 8.68 -3.04 -2.41
CA GLN A 14 8.77 -2.21 -3.62
C GLN A 14 8.23 -0.80 -3.35
N VAL A 15 7.10 -0.68 -2.63
CA VAL A 15 6.54 0.65 -2.31
C VAL A 15 7.49 1.48 -1.45
N LEU A 16 8.31 0.88 -0.59
CA LEU A 16 9.28 1.64 0.23
C LEU A 16 10.37 2.34 -0.57
N ARG A 17 10.58 1.95 -1.83
CA ARG A 17 11.55 2.56 -2.74
C ARG A 17 10.92 3.57 -3.67
N LEU A 18 9.60 3.69 -3.63
CA LEU A 18 8.82 4.46 -4.56
C LEU A 18 9.05 5.95 -4.31
N LYS A 19 9.18 6.72 -5.39
CA LYS A 19 9.38 8.17 -5.33
C LYS A 19 8.08 8.88 -5.62
N ALA A 20 7.94 10.10 -5.09
CA ALA A 20 6.76 10.91 -5.30
C ALA A 20 6.53 11.23 -6.80
N SER A 21 7.58 11.29 -7.62
CA SER A 21 7.44 11.40 -9.09
C SER A 21 6.81 10.16 -9.73
N GLU A 22 7.09 8.97 -9.20
CA GLU A 22 6.53 7.71 -9.70
C GLU A 22 5.07 7.59 -9.31
N VAL A 23 4.68 7.97 -8.08
CA VAL A 23 3.26 8.02 -7.69
C VAL A 23 2.45 8.93 -8.61
N ARG A 24 3.00 10.09 -8.98
CA ARG A 24 2.34 11.04 -9.89
C ARG A 24 2.11 10.46 -11.28
N ILE A 25 2.99 9.57 -11.74
CA ILE A 25 2.89 8.91 -13.05
C ILE A 25 1.94 7.70 -12.98
N LEU A 26 2.03 6.92 -11.90
CA LEU A 26 1.25 5.70 -11.73
C LEU A 26 -0.20 5.99 -11.32
N GLU A 27 -0.43 7.14 -10.66
CA GLU A 27 -1.71 7.66 -10.15
C GLU A 27 -2.42 6.78 -9.11
N TRP A 28 -2.27 5.47 -9.16
CA TRP A 28 -2.87 4.52 -8.22
C TRP A 28 -1.95 3.33 -8.01
N VAL A 29 -1.47 3.19 -6.77
CA VAL A 29 -0.63 2.07 -6.35
C VAL A 29 -1.30 1.33 -5.20
N ARG A 30 -1.35 -0.01 -5.29
CA ARG A 30 -1.80 -0.90 -4.21
C ARG A 30 -0.70 -1.90 -3.86
N THR A 31 -0.60 -2.29 -2.60
CA THR A 31 0.30 -3.38 -2.21
C THR A 31 -0.34 -4.76 -2.40
N TYR A 32 0.47 -5.80 -2.60
CA TYR A 32 -0.02 -7.19 -2.52
C TYR A 32 -0.53 -7.55 -1.12
N GLU A 33 -1.44 -8.52 -1.11
CA GLU A 33 -1.99 -9.18 0.08
C GLU A 33 -1.05 -10.28 0.60
N PHE A 34 0.02 -10.58 -0.14
CA PHE A 34 0.97 -11.65 0.13
C PHE A 34 2.40 -11.11 0.13
N LEU A 35 3.26 -11.72 0.93
CA LEU A 35 4.70 -11.48 0.96
C LEU A 35 5.43 -12.81 0.89
N GLU A 36 6.30 -12.95 -0.10
CA GLU A 36 7.21 -14.09 -0.25
C GLU A 36 8.11 -14.20 1.00
N ASN A 37 8.20 -15.38 1.60
CA ASN A 37 9.07 -15.67 2.72
C ASN A 37 10.45 -16.20 2.26
N ASN A 38 11.36 -16.46 3.21
CA ASN A 38 12.71 -16.96 2.92
C ASN A 38 12.78 -18.33 2.22
N TYR A 39 11.65 -19.02 2.08
CA TYR A 39 11.51 -20.30 1.39
C TYR A 39 10.86 -20.17 0.01
N GLY A 40 10.60 -18.94 -0.45
CA GLY A 40 9.91 -18.68 -1.72
C GLY A 40 8.41 -18.94 -1.66
N ILE A 41 7.82 -18.93 -0.46
CA ILE A 41 6.38 -19.18 -0.26
C ILE A 41 5.67 -17.88 0.06
N ASP A 42 4.61 -17.58 -0.67
CA ASP A 42 3.74 -16.44 -0.44
C ASP A 42 2.92 -16.62 0.85
N GLU A 43 3.21 -15.78 1.84
CA GLU A 43 2.44 -15.72 3.08
C GLU A 43 1.47 -14.54 3.06
N ALA A 44 0.21 -14.81 3.41
CA ALA A 44 -0.79 -13.76 3.54
C ALA A 44 -0.37 -12.73 4.60
N VAL A 45 -0.45 -11.46 4.23
CA VAL A 45 -0.25 -10.33 5.12
C VAL A 45 -1.64 -9.84 5.53
N PRO A 46 -1.86 -9.52 6.82
CA PRO A 46 -3.18 -9.08 7.27
C PRO A 46 -3.61 -7.72 6.73
N TYR A 47 -2.76 -7.04 5.98
CA TYR A 47 -3.00 -5.70 5.46
C TYR A 47 -2.51 -5.54 4.02
N PHE A 48 -3.24 -4.74 3.26
CA PHE A 48 -2.72 -4.11 2.05
C PHE A 48 -2.91 -2.59 2.13
N LEU A 49 -2.03 -1.86 1.48
CA LEU A 49 -2.06 -0.41 1.42
C LEU A 49 -2.45 0.07 0.03
N GLU A 50 -3.06 1.24 -0.05
CA GLU A 50 -3.39 1.95 -1.29
C GLU A 50 -2.91 3.39 -1.19
N ILE A 51 -2.33 3.93 -2.26
CA ILE A 51 -2.09 5.35 -2.47
C ILE A 51 -2.64 5.73 -3.83
N LYS A 52 -3.46 6.79 -3.87
CA LYS A 52 -4.19 7.22 -5.06
C LYS A 52 -4.18 8.74 -5.19
N CYS A 53 -3.72 9.22 -6.33
CA CYS A 53 -3.88 10.60 -6.76
C CYS A 53 -5.32 10.81 -7.26
N GLU A 54 -6.05 11.69 -6.60
CA GLU A 54 -7.33 12.24 -7.02
C GLU A 54 -7.11 13.68 -7.56
N GLU A 55 -8.13 14.30 -8.17
CA GLU A 55 -7.98 15.59 -8.87
C GLU A 55 -7.38 16.72 -8.01
N GLU A 56 -7.65 16.74 -6.69
CA GLU A 56 -7.23 17.81 -5.77
C GLU A 56 -6.41 17.29 -4.57
N GLN A 57 -6.25 15.99 -4.44
CA GLN A 57 -5.67 15.39 -3.24
C GLN A 57 -5.09 14.01 -3.51
N VAL A 58 -4.27 13.53 -2.59
CA VAL A 58 -3.72 12.20 -2.57
C VAL A 58 -4.31 11.45 -1.38
N LYS A 59 -5.02 10.36 -1.66
CA LYS A 59 -5.64 9.51 -0.65
C LYS A 59 -4.77 8.29 -0.41
N ILE A 60 -4.53 7.96 0.85
CA ILE A 60 -3.93 6.70 1.25
C ILE A 60 -4.89 5.90 2.13
N ARG A 61 -4.85 4.57 2.00
CA ARG A 61 -5.64 3.66 2.82
C ARG A 61 -4.81 2.51 3.34
N LYS A 62 -5.13 2.10 4.56
CA LYS A 62 -4.65 0.89 5.24
C LYS A 62 -5.83 -0.04 5.41
N ASN A 63 -5.88 -1.07 4.59
CA ASN A 63 -6.98 -2.02 4.54
C ASN A 63 -6.55 -3.31 5.23
N ARG A 64 -7.33 -3.73 6.23
CA ARG A 64 -7.13 -5.02 6.92
C ARG A 64 -7.98 -6.09 6.24
N ILE A 65 -7.34 -7.17 5.84
CA ILE A 65 -8.02 -8.34 5.28
C ILE A 65 -8.68 -9.11 6.42
N LEU A 66 -9.97 -9.39 6.27
CA LEU A 66 -10.74 -10.24 7.20
C LEU A 66 -10.76 -11.67 6.69
N ASP A 67 -11.28 -11.84 5.47
CA ASP A 67 -11.33 -13.09 4.73
C ASP A 67 -11.46 -12.76 3.23
N PHE A 68 -10.35 -12.72 2.50
CA PHE A 68 -10.31 -12.14 1.15
C PHE A 68 -11.39 -12.74 0.24
N PRO A 69 -12.21 -11.91 -0.46
CA PRO A 69 -12.02 -10.49 -0.74
C PRO A 69 -12.57 -9.52 0.32
N GLU A 70 -13.02 -9.99 1.49
CA GLU A 70 -13.53 -9.14 2.57
C GLU A 70 -12.40 -8.44 3.32
N TYR A 71 -12.50 -7.11 3.41
CA TYR A 71 -11.56 -6.26 4.15
C TYR A 71 -12.28 -5.08 4.81
N THR A 72 -11.63 -4.48 5.80
CA THR A 72 -12.07 -3.23 6.42
C THR A 72 -10.99 -2.16 6.31
N CYS A 73 -11.39 -0.91 6.09
CA CYS A 73 -10.45 0.21 6.13
C CYS A 73 -10.16 0.56 7.59
N GLU A 74 -8.94 0.27 8.08
CA GLU A 74 -8.51 0.63 9.45
C GLU A 74 -7.83 2.00 9.51
N GLY A 75 -7.38 2.53 8.37
CA GLY A 75 -6.81 3.86 8.29
C GLY A 75 -7.05 4.49 6.93
N GLU A 76 -7.48 5.75 6.93
CA GLU A 76 -7.60 6.57 5.72
C GLU A 76 -7.01 7.93 6.04
N ALA A 77 -6.24 8.48 5.10
CA ALA A 77 -5.72 9.84 5.20
C ALA A 77 -5.66 10.48 3.82
N THR A 78 -5.86 11.79 3.77
CA THR A 78 -5.83 12.60 2.55
C THR A 78 -4.84 13.73 2.70
N PHE A 79 -4.05 13.98 1.67
CA PHE A 79 -3.00 15.00 1.65
C PHE A 79 -3.13 15.83 0.39
N GLN A 80 -2.68 17.08 0.44
CA GLN A 80 -2.60 17.91 -0.76
C GLN A 80 -1.40 17.52 -1.63
N GLU A 81 -0.29 17.13 -0.98
CA GLU A 81 0.97 16.81 -1.65
C GLU A 81 1.29 15.32 -1.59
N VAL A 82 1.72 14.78 -2.73
CA VAL A 82 2.15 13.37 -2.86
C VAL A 82 3.31 13.05 -1.93
N ASP A 83 4.23 13.99 -1.73
CA ASP A 83 5.40 13.79 -0.87
C ASP A 83 5.00 13.56 0.60
N GLU A 84 3.96 14.26 1.08
CA GLU A 84 3.42 14.05 2.42
C GLU A 84 2.68 12.72 2.52
N ALA A 85 1.83 12.42 1.54
CA ALA A 85 1.11 11.14 1.47
C ALA A 85 2.08 9.96 1.45
N LEU A 86 3.11 10.04 0.62
CA LEU A 86 4.10 8.97 0.43
C LEU A 86 4.93 8.75 1.69
N ARG A 87 5.26 9.81 2.44
CA ARG A 87 5.93 9.67 3.74
C ARG A 87 5.11 8.83 4.71
N VAL A 88 3.84 9.16 4.90
CA VAL A 88 2.94 8.40 5.80
C VAL A 88 2.67 7.00 5.25
N PHE A 89 2.57 6.86 3.93
CA PHE A 89 2.43 5.57 3.25
C PHE A 89 3.63 4.64 3.53
N HIS A 90 4.86 5.17 3.48
CA HIS A 90 6.06 4.42 3.83
C HIS A 90 6.09 4.03 5.31
N GLU A 91 5.68 4.94 6.21
CA GLU A 91 5.56 4.64 7.64
C GLU A 91 4.62 3.44 7.87
N TRP A 92 3.45 3.42 7.23
CA TRP A 92 2.52 2.29 7.31
C TRP A 92 3.07 1.00 6.71
N ALA A 93 3.80 1.08 5.59
CA ALA A 93 4.41 -0.10 4.97
C ALA A 93 5.49 -0.71 5.89
N GLN A 94 6.33 0.13 6.50
CA GLN A 94 7.33 -0.31 7.48
C GLN A 94 6.68 -0.95 8.72
N GLU A 95 5.61 -0.36 9.25
CA GLU A 95 4.88 -0.92 10.39
C GLU A 95 4.37 -2.34 10.11
N ILE A 96 3.83 -2.58 8.91
CA ILE A 96 3.31 -3.89 8.52
C ILE A 96 4.45 -4.90 8.43
N LEU A 97 5.57 -4.52 7.80
CA LEU A 97 6.75 -5.38 7.66
C LEU A 97 7.36 -5.75 9.03
N VAL A 98 7.55 -4.77 9.92
CA VAL A 98 8.10 -5.01 11.27
C VAL A 98 7.18 -5.91 12.11
N LYS A 99 5.85 -5.75 11.99
CA LYS A 99 4.88 -6.63 12.66
C LYS A 99 4.98 -8.06 12.14
N LYS A 100 5.18 -8.26 10.83
CA LYS A 100 5.40 -9.60 10.26
C LYS A 100 6.66 -10.25 10.83
N GLU A 101 7.79 -9.56 10.81
CA GLU A 101 9.06 -10.08 11.35
C GLU A 101 8.96 -10.48 12.83
N SER A 102 8.15 -9.75 13.60
CA SER A 102 7.91 -10.03 15.02
C SER A 102 7.03 -11.26 15.26
N GLN A 103 6.21 -11.67 14.27
CA GLN A 103 5.36 -12.86 14.34
C GLN A 103 6.05 -14.12 13.79
N SER A 104 7.12 -13.96 13.01
CA SER A 104 7.92 -15.08 12.48
C SER A 104 9.06 -15.55 13.39
N LYS A 105 9.17 -15.02 14.63
CA LYS A 105 10.10 -15.46 15.68
C LYS A 105 9.40 -16.29 16.74
#